data_AF-A0A160PG37-F1
#
_entry.id   AF-A0A160PG37-F1
#
_cell.length_a   1.000
_cell.length_b   1.000
_cell.length_c   1.000
_cell.angle_alpha   90.00
_cell.angle_beta   90.00
_cell.angle_gamma   90.00
#
_symmetry.space_group_name_H-M   'P 1'
#
loop_
_entity.id
_entity.type
_entity.pdbx_description
1 polymer ?
#
loop_
_entity_poly.entity_id
_entity_poly.type
_entity_poly.pdbx_seq_one_letter_code
_entity_poly.pdbx_strand_id
1 'polypeptide(L)'
;MKRILALAALLPLAACGPYQLADTERQVAELGAREIADRSQADFVGCSGQDSDKDGYVTCTIKDRASPRAEHELACAYKARGCKRKA
;
A
#
# COMPACT_ATOMS: atom_id res chain seq x y z
N MET A 1 -27.07 -4.91 -50.33
CA MET A 1 -26.20 -5.78 -49.49
C MET A 1 -26.12 -5.17 -48.10
N LYS A 2 -26.77 -5.76 -47.09
CA LYS A 2 -26.96 -5.16 -45.76
C LYS A 2 -26.01 -5.83 -44.77
N ARG A 3 -24.89 -5.17 -44.46
CA ARG A 3 -23.88 -5.68 -43.51
C ARG A 3 -24.36 -5.38 -42.09
N ILE A 4 -24.80 -6.42 -41.39
CA ILE A 4 -25.09 -6.37 -39.96
C ILE A 4 -23.74 -6.40 -39.26
N LEU A 5 -23.26 -5.24 -38.77
CA LEU A 5 -22.13 -5.20 -37.84
C LEU A 5 -22.63 -5.71 -36.49
N ALA A 6 -22.26 -6.94 -36.15
CA ALA A 6 -22.36 -7.46 -34.80
C ALA A 6 -21.34 -6.71 -33.92
N LEU A 7 -21.82 -5.75 -33.14
CA LEU A 7 -21.03 -5.12 -32.07
C LEU A 7 -20.85 -6.16 -30.96
N ALA A 8 -19.70 -6.84 -30.96
CA ALA A 8 -19.26 -7.63 -29.83
C ALA A 8 -18.98 -6.67 -28.66
N ALA A 9 -19.90 -6.64 -27.69
CA ALA A 9 -19.72 -5.91 -26.45
C ALA A 9 -18.56 -6.53 -25.66
N LEU A 10 -17.37 -5.94 -25.78
CA LEU A 10 -16.23 -6.18 -24.90
C LEU A 10 -16.60 -5.67 -23.50
N LEU A 11 -17.13 -6.55 -22.65
CA LEU A 11 -17.24 -6.29 -21.22
C LEU A 11 -15.82 -6.16 -20.64
N PRO A 12 -15.44 -5.03 -20.02
CA PRO A 12 -14.17 -4.94 -19.31
C PRO A 12 -14.26 -5.85 -18.09
N LEU A 13 -13.48 -6.93 -18.09
CA LEU A 13 -13.21 -7.70 -16.89
C LEU A 13 -12.56 -6.74 -15.89
N ALA A 14 -13.32 -6.31 -14.89
CA ALA A 14 -12.77 -5.60 -13.74
C ALA A 14 -11.72 -6.53 -13.11
N ALA A 15 -10.45 -6.16 -13.25
CA ALA A 15 -9.35 -6.96 -12.74
C ALA A 15 -9.47 -7.07 -11.21
N CYS A 16 -9.81 -8.26 -10.72
CA CYS A 16 -9.76 -8.63 -9.31
C CYS A 16 -8.31 -8.85 -8.82
N GLY A 17 -7.34 -8.13 -9.39
CA GLY A 17 -5.94 -8.17 -8.98
C GLY A 17 -5.63 -7.18 -7.87
N PRO A 18 -4.49 -7.32 -7.20
CA PRO A 18 -4.06 -6.40 -6.16
C PRO A 18 -3.94 -4.97 -6.71
N TYR A 19 -4.17 -3.98 -5.85
CA TYR A 19 -4.06 -2.58 -6.21
C TYR A 19 -2.62 -2.10 -6.06
N GLN A 20 -2.02 -1.67 -7.17
CA GLN A 20 -0.70 -1.05 -7.17
C GLN A 20 -0.83 0.43 -6.81
N LEU A 21 -0.14 0.88 -5.75
CA LEU A 21 -0.21 2.29 -5.33
C LEU A 21 0.42 3.20 -6.37
N ALA A 22 -0.19 4.36 -6.57
CA ALA A 22 0.43 5.49 -7.23
C ALA A 22 1.58 6.07 -6.38
N ASP A 23 2.47 6.84 -6.99
CA ASP A 23 3.62 7.43 -6.28
C ASP A 23 3.20 8.32 -5.11
N THR A 24 2.09 9.07 -5.26
CA THR A 24 1.54 9.93 -4.22
C THR A 24 1.00 9.13 -3.03
N GLU A 25 0.29 8.03 -3.30
CA GLU A 25 -0.23 7.13 -2.27
C GLU A 25 0.90 6.45 -1.50
N ARG A 26 1.95 6.01 -2.22
CA ARG A 26 3.15 5.46 -1.60
C ARG A 26 3.79 6.48 -0.66
N GLN A 27 3.94 7.74 -1.09
CA GLN A 27 4.47 8.81 -0.23
C GLN A 27 3.62 9.03 1.03
N VAL A 28 2.29 9.00 0.93
CA VAL A 28 1.39 9.14 2.09
C VAL A 28 1.64 8.03 3.12
N ALA A 29 1.73 6.78 2.67
CA ALA A 29 2.00 5.65 3.56
C ALA A 29 3.40 5.75 4.19
N GLU A 30 4.43 6.09 3.40
CA GLU A 30 5.80 6.23 3.90
C GLU A 30 5.93 7.36 4.92
N LEU A 31 5.24 8.50 4.72
CA LEU A 31 5.24 9.60 5.70
C LEU A 31 4.70 9.12 7.06
N GLY A 32 3.56 8.43 7.05
CA GLY A 32 2.99 7.87 8.29
C GLY A 32 3.92 6.85 8.96
N ALA A 33 4.60 6.02 8.17
CA ALA A 33 5.55 5.03 8.70
C ALA A 33 6.77 5.71 9.34
N ARG A 34 7.32 6.75 8.69
CA ARG A 34 8.44 7.55 9.21
C ARG A 34 8.10 8.22 10.53
N GLU A 35 6.89 8.76 10.69
CA GLU A 35 6.45 9.33 11.97
C GLU A 35 6.38 8.31 13.11
N ILE A 36 5.98 7.07 12.83
CA ILE A 36 6.02 6.01 13.84
C ILE A 36 7.47 5.63 14.14
N ALA A 37 8.32 5.52 13.11
CA ALA A 37 9.72 5.22 13.27
C ALA A 37 10.40 6.25 14.20
N ASP A 38 10.22 7.54 13.94
CA ASP A 38 10.78 8.63 14.74
C ASP A 38 10.32 8.59 16.20
N ARG A 39 9.01 8.42 16.43
CA ARG A 39 8.43 8.32 17.79
C ARG A 39 8.84 7.04 18.52
N SER A 40 9.23 6.00 17.80
CA SER A 40 9.61 4.70 18.36
C SER A 40 11.12 4.48 18.42
N GLN A 41 11.94 5.49 18.12
CA GLN A 41 13.40 5.35 18.02
C GLN A 41 13.82 4.22 17.06
N ALA A 42 13.11 4.11 15.94
CA ALA A 42 13.34 3.12 14.90
C ALA A 42 13.73 3.82 13.58
N ASP A 43 14.27 3.04 12.65
CA ASP A 43 14.57 3.45 11.29
C ASP A 43 13.49 2.94 10.34
N PHE A 44 13.09 3.77 9.38
CA PHE A 44 12.17 3.36 8.32
C PHE A 44 12.90 2.50 7.28
N VAL A 45 12.32 1.35 6.94
CA VAL A 45 12.89 0.41 5.94
C VAL A 45 12.22 0.58 4.58
N GLY A 46 10.88 0.51 4.53
CA GLY A 46 10.14 0.52 3.27
C GLY A 46 8.67 0.17 3.44
N CYS A 47 7.88 0.33 2.38
CA CYS A 47 6.48 -0.12 2.29
C CYS A 47 6.28 -1.05 1.08
N SER A 48 5.30 -1.96 1.14
CA SER A 48 5.04 -2.97 0.09
C SER A 48 4.67 -2.36 -1.27
N GLY A 49 4.13 -1.14 -1.28
CA GLY A 49 3.69 -0.44 -2.49
C GLY A 49 2.46 -1.06 -3.17
N GLN A 50 1.90 -2.13 -2.61
CA GLN A 50 0.75 -2.85 -3.14
C GLN A 50 -0.23 -3.17 -2.02
N ASP A 51 -1.50 -2.91 -2.28
CA ASP A 51 -2.65 -3.25 -1.45
C ASP A 51 -3.33 -4.51 -2.03
N SER A 52 -3.13 -5.64 -1.36
CA SER A 52 -3.53 -6.96 -1.85
C SER A 52 -5.03 -7.22 -1.80
N ASP A 53 -5.71 -6.63 -0.83
CA ASP A 53 -7.11 -6.86 -0.47
C ASP A 53 -8.00 -5.63 -0.69
N LYS A 54 -7.40 -4.53 -1.16
CA LYS A 54 -8.04 -3.26 -1.51
C LYS A 54 -8.67 -2.58 -0.30
N ASP A 55 -8.10 -2.80 0.89
CA ASP A 55 -8.63 -2.31 2.16
C ASP A 55 -8.20 -0.85 2.45
N GLY A 56 -7.31 -0.28 1.62
CA GLY A 56 -6.80 1.08 1.79
C GLY A 56 -5.52 1.16 2.61
N TYR A 57 -4.89 0.02 2.92
CA TYR A 57 -3.67 -0.08 3.70
C TYR A 57 -2.56 -0.82 2.95
N VAL A 58 -1.32 -0.54 3.35
CA VAL A 58 -0.12 -1.28 2.94
C VAL A 58 0.70 -1.63 4.16
N THR A 59 1.51 -2.68 4.04
CA THR A 59 2.47 -3.02 5.10
C THR A 59 3.75 -2.21 4.91
N CYS A 60 4.18 -1.53 5.97
CA CYS A 60 5.46 -0.85 6.05
C CYS A 60 6.32 -1.45 7.16
N THR A 61 7.62 -1.47 6.98
CA THR A 61 8.57 -2.03 7.95
C THR A 61 9.40 -0.92 8.56
N ILE A 62 9.53 -0.98 9.88
CA ILE A 62 10.49 -0.18 10.65
C ILE A 62 11.40 -1.10 11.45
N LYS A 63 12.55 -0.60 11.86
CA LYS A 63 13.59 -1.38 12.52
C LYS A 63 14.10 -0.67 13.76
N ASP A 64 14.08 -1.34 14.92
CA ASP A 64 14.52 -0.73 16.17
C ASP A 64 16.02 -0.38 16.11
N ARG A 65 16.40 0.84 16.51
CA ARG A 65 17.81 1.29 16.52
C ARG A 65 18.62 0.64 17.65
N ALA A 66 18.00 0.39 18.80
CA ALA A 66 18.61 -0.28 19.94
C ALA A 66 18.70 -1.79 19.72
N SER A 67 17.78 -2.36 18.95
CA SER A 67 17.82 -3.76 18.53
C SER A 67 17.64 -3.90 17.02
N PRO A 68 18.71 -3.78 16.21
CA PRO A 68 18.66 -3.90 14.75
C PRO A 68 18.33 -5.32 14.24
N ARG A 69 17.84 -6.22 15.10
CA ARG A 69 17.24 -7.49 14.69
C ARG A 69 15.73 -7.51 14.92
N ALA A 70 15.20 -6.52 15.64
CA ALA A 70 13.78 -6.32 15.84
C ALA A 70 13.22 -5.45 14.71
N GLU A 71 12.52 -6.10 13.79
CA GLU A 71 11.71 -5.45 12.78
C GLU A 71 10.25 -5.43 13.24
N HIS A 72 9.56 -4.35 12.93
CA HIS A 72 8.15 -4.19 13.23
C HIS A 72 7.39 -3.85 11.97
N GLU A 73 6.29 -4.56 11.76
CA GLU A 73 5.37 -4.25 10.67
C GLU A 73 4.30 -3.26 11.14
N LEU A 74 4.01 -2.31 10.26
CA LEU A 74 2.97 -1.30 10.39
C LEU A 74 1.94 -1.51 9.29
N ALA A 75 0.67 -1.38 9.63
CA ALA A 75 -0.39 -1.18 8.65
C ALA A 75 -0.57 0.33 8.46
N CYS A 76 -0.27 0.82 7.25
CA CYS A 76 -0.28 2.23 6.91
C CYS A 76 -1.33 2.53 5.85
N ALA A 77 -2.23 3.48 6.14
CA ALA A 77 -3.17 3.97 5.17
C ALA A 77 -2.45 4.81 4.10
N TYR A 78 -2.83 4.64 2.84
CA TYR A 78 -2.26 5.38 1.71
C TYR A 78 -3.23 6.40 1.11
N LYS A 79 -4.52 6.32 1.47
CA LYS A 79 -5.56 7.31 1.10
C LYS A 79 -5.72 8.44 2.11
N ALA A 80 -5.20 8.24 3.31
CA ALA A 80 -5.12 9.22 4.37
C ALA A 80 -3.89 8.93 5.23
N ARG A 81 -3.28 9.96 5.81
CA ARG A 81 -2.10 9.81 6.65
C ARG A 81 -2.47 9.07 7.95
N GLY A 82 -1.85 7.94 8.20
CA GLY A 82 -2.01 7.21 9.47
C GLY A 82 -1.46 5.79 9.40
N CYS A 83 -0.79 5.35 10.46
CA CYS A 83 -0.27 4.00 10.59
C CYS A 83 -0.56 3.44 11.98
N LYS A 84 -0.59 2.11 12.10
CA LYS A 84 -0.64 1.40 13.38
C LYS A 84 0.29 0.20 13.35
N ARG A 85 0.83 -0.22 14.49
CA ARG A 85 1.56 -1.49 14.57
C ARG A 85 0.60 -2.64 14.27
N LYS A 86 1.06 -3.63 13.51
CA LYS A 86 0.38 -4.91 13.40
C LYS A 86 0.62 -5.66 14.73
N ALA A 87 -0.45 -6.27 15.25
CA ALA A 87 -0.40 -7.05 16.49
C ALA A 87 0.25 -8.41 16.25
#